data_AF-A0A382PWI2-F1
#
_entry.id   AF-A0A382PWI2-F1
#
_cell.length_a   1.000
_cell.length_b   1.000
_cell.length_c   1.000
_cell.angle_alpha   90.00
_cell.angle_beta   90.00
_cell.angle_gamma   90.00
#
_symmetry.space_group_name_H-M   'P 1'
#
loop_
_entity.id
_entity.type
_entity.pdbx_description
1 polymer ?
#
loop_
_entity_poly.entity_id
_entity_poly.type
_entity_poly.pdbx_seq_one_letter_code
_entity_poly.pdbx_strand_id
1 'polypeptide(L)' 'MGQHSINKNTVIDGITLALSKPDTTKPEWIGQAEVLRQVLACWMVISDKDLP' A
#
# COMPACT_ATOMS: atom_id res chain seq x y z
N MET A 1 -3.81 4.58 25.10
CA MET A 1 -4.13 5.93 24.59
C MET A 1 -2.85 6.60 24.11
N GLY A 2 -2.79 7.06 22.86
CA GLY A 2 -1.65 7.80 22.33
C GLY A 2 -1.87 8.14 20.86
N GLN A 3 -2.66 9.17 20.60
CA GLN A 3 -2.83 9.72 19.25
C GLN A 3 -1.54 10.45 18.87
N HIS A 4 -0.79 9.93 17.90
CA HIS A 4 0.32 10.63 17.28
C HIS A 4 -0.15 11.16 15.92
N SER A 5 -0.79 12.33 15.93
CA SER A 5 -1.18 13.02 14.71
C SER A 5 0.00 13.84 14.21
N ILE A 6 0.89 13.22 13.43
CA ILE A 6 1.97 13.92 12.73
C ILE A 6 1.35 14.53 11.48
N ASN A 7 1.22 15.85 11.41
CA ASN A 7 0.97 16.54 10.14
C ASN A 7 2.24 16.38 9.30
N LYS A 8 2.26 15.37 8.43
CA LYS A 8 3.49 14.86 7.83
C LYS A 8 3.62 15.42 6.41
N ASN A 9 3.75 16.73 6.35
CA ASN A 9 4.14 17.42 5.13
C ASN A 9 5.66 17.27 4.98
N THR A 10 6.12 16.89 3.79
CA THR A 10 7.55 16.78 3.47
C THR A 10 7.82 17.39 2.10
N VAL A 11 9.04 17.86 1.87
CA VAL A 11 9.45 18.45 0.59
C VAL A 11 10.47 17.53 -0.05
N ILE A 12 10.19 17.08 -1.26
CA ILE A 12 11.09 16.25 -2.08
C ILE A 12 11.29 16.97 -3.41
N ASP A 13 12.53 17.30 -3.75
CA ASP A 13 12.90 18.02 -4.99
C ASP A 13 12.08 19.31 -5.24
N GLY A 14 11.78 20.04 -4.16
CA GLY A 14 10.97 21.27 -4.22
C GLY A 14 9.45 21.05 -4.31
N ILE A 15 8.99 19.80 -4.28
CA ILE A 15 7.56 19.43 -4.29
C ILE A 15 7.10 19.16 -2.86
N THR A 16 6.08 19.89 -2.41
CA THR A 16 5.43 19.66 -1.11
C THR A 16 4.45 18.50 -1.20
N LEU A 17 4.73 17.43 -0.47
CA LEU A 17 3.86 16.28 -0.30
C LEU A 17 3.10 16.41 1.03
N ALA A 18 1.79 16.16 1.01
CA ALA A 18 0.96 16.08 2.21
C ALA A 18 0.47 14.65 2.37
N LEU A 19 0.87 13.98 3.45
CA LEU A 19 0.43 12.61 3.72
C LEU A 19 -0.98 12.62 4.34
N SER A 20 -1.91 11.92 3.68
CA SER A 20 -3.24 11.68 4.22
C SER A 20 -3.19 10.71 5.40
N LYS A 21 -4.29 10.64 6.15
CA LYS A 21 -4.45 9.64 7.20
C LYS A 21 -4.43 8.24 6.57
N PRO A 22 -3.92 7.22 7.28
CA PRO A 22 -4.04 5.84 6.83
C PRO A 22 -5.49 5.49 6.53
N ASP A 23 -5.71 4.81 5.41
CA ASP A 23 -7.02 4.28 5.09
C ASP A 23 -7.36 3.17 6.11
N THR A 24 -8.47 3.34 6.84
CA THR A 24 -8.93 2.39 7.85
C THR A 24 -10.04 1.48 7.36
N THR A 25 -10.39 1.56 6.07
CA THR A 25 -11.44 0.71 5.51
C THR A 25 -10.97 -0.74 5.52
N LYS A 26 -11.91 -1.64 5.81
CA LYS A 26 -11.72 -3.08 5.68
C LYS A 26 -12.61 -3.55 4.54
N PRO A 27 -12.23 -3.28 3.28
CA PRO A 27 -13.06 -3.66 2.16
C PRO A 27 -13.21 -5.18 2.13
N GLU A 28 -14.46 -5.64 2.07
CA GLU A 28 -14.74 -7.04 1.78
C GLU A 28 -14.54 -7.26 0.28
N TRP A 29 -13.79 -8.31 -0.07
CA TRP A 29 -13.54 -8.64 -1.46
C TRP A 29 -14.82 -9.17 -2.11
N ILE A 30 -15.39 -8.39 -3.05
CA ILE A 30 -16.62 -8.73 -3.78
C ILE A 30 -16.31 -9.56 -5.05
N GLY A 31 -15.03 -9.89 -5.30
CA GLY A 31 -14.58 -10.62 -6.49
C GLY A 31 -14.43 -12.13 -6.28
N GLN A 32 -13.98 -12.83 -7.32
CA GLN A 32 -13.60 -14.24 -7.20
C GLN A 32 -12.23 -14.34 -6.51
N ALA A 33 -12.16 -15.08 -5.40
CA ALA A 33 -10.93 -15.25 -4.62
C ALA A 33 -9.76 -15.79 -5.45
N GLU A 34 -10.03 -16.57 -6.50
CA GLU A 34 -9.01 -17.20 -7.33
C GLU A 34 -8.25 -16.20 -8.22
N VAL A 35 -8.93 -15.19 -8.79
CA VAL A 35 -8.28 -14.17 -9.61
C VAL A 35 -7.38 -13.28 -8.73
N LEU A 36 -7.85 -12.94 -7.52
CA LEU A 36 -7.03 -12.20 -6.55
C LEU A 36 -5.77 -12.99 -6.18
N ARG A 37 -5.91 -14.30 -5.94
CA ARG A 37 -4.78 -15.20 -5.63
C ARG A 37 -3.75 -15.25 -6.75
N GLN A 38 -4.21 -15.28 -8.00
CA GLN A 38 -3.34 -15.28 -9.18
C GLN A 38 -2.59 -13.94 -9.35
N VAL A 39 -3.26 -12.80 -9.18
CA VAL A 39 -2.62 -11.49 -9.24
C VAL A 39 -1.57 -11.33 -8.12
N LEU A 40 -1.90 -11.77 -6.90
CA LEU A 40 -0.95 -11.75 -5.77
C LEU A 40 0.26 -12.66 -6.02
N ALA A 41 0.08 -13.81 -6.67
CA ALA A 41 1.19 -14.68 -7.06
C ALA A 41 2.15 -14.00 -8.04
N CYS A 42 1.62 -13.23 -8.99
CA CYS A 42 2.45 -12.48 -9.95
C CYS A 42 3.22 -11.30 -9.32
N TRP A 43 2.89 -10.89 -8.10
CA TRP A 43 3.56 -9.80 -7.38
C TRP A 43 4.45 -10.28 -6.23
N MET A 44 4.53 -11.59 -6.00
CA MET A 44 5.50 -12.16 -5.07
C MET A 44 6.83 -12.36 -5.79
N VAL A 45 7.89 -11.72 -5.28
CA VAL A 45 9.27 -12.08 -5.60
C VAL A 45 9.59 -13.34 -4.79
N ILE A 46 9.60 -14.51 -5.44
CA ILE A 46 9.80 -15.81 -4.79
C ILE A 46 11.31 -16.11 -4.69
N SER A 47 12.11 -15.52 -5.58
CA SER A 47 13.57 -15.65 -5.60
C SER A 47 14.26 -14.36 -6.01
N ASP A 48 15.50 -14.15 -5.57
CA ASP A 48 16.36 -13.02 -5.99
C ASP A 48 16.59 -12.94 -7.52
N LYS A 49 16.20 -13.98 -8.27
CA LYS A 49 16.27 -14.04 -9.74
C LYS A 49 14.93 -13.72 -10.44
N ASP A 50 13.86 -13.51 -9.69
CA ASP A 50 12.58 -13.10 -10.27
C ASP A 50 12.69 -11.62 -10.67
N LEU A 51 12.65 -11.39 -11.99
CA LEU A 51 12.57 -10.06 -12.57
C LEU A 51 11.10 -9.61 -12.60
N PRO A 52 10.80 -8.35 -12.23
CA PRO A 52 9.48 -7.77 -12.44
C PRO A 52 9.12 -7.64 -13.92
#